data_AF-A0A2T2TBR5-F1
#
_entry.id   AF-A0A2T2TBR5-F1
#
_cell.length_a   1.000
_cell.length_b   1.000
_cell.length_c   1.000
_cell.angle_alpha   90.00
_cell.angle_beta   90.00
_cell.angle_gamma   90.00
#
_symmetry.space_group_name_H-M   'P 1'
#
loop_
_entity.id
_entity.type
_entity.pdbx_description
1 polymer ?
#
loop_
_entity_poly.entity_id
_entity_poly.type
_entity_poly.pdbx_seq_one_letter_code
_entity_poly.pdbx_strand_id
1 'polypeptide(L)' 'PAVLAIFSYELSAAATAFGKANVPRYVLTTFRTLIEVAHERGDLSAAELDVLRAWRDNPAAWSEEHGGQRPD' A
#
# COMPACT_ATOMS: atom_id res chain seq x y z
N PRO A 1 8.52 12.53 -19.22
CA PRO A 1 9.02 11.22 -18.73
C PRO A 1 7.95 10.59 -17.83
N ALA A 2 7.86 9.27 -17.77
CA ALA A 2 6.89 8.56 -16.92
C ALA A 2 7.59 7.39 -16.22
N VAL A 3 7.04 6.99 -15.06
CA VAL A 3 7.49 5.78 -14.35
C VAL A 3 6.51 4.64 -14.61
N LEU A 4 7.04 3.53 -15.09
CA LEU A 4 6.33 2.26 -15.20
C LEU A 4 6.82 1.37 -14.06
N ALA A 5 5.89 0.78 -13.32
CA ALA A 5 6.19 -0.14 -12.23
C ALA A 5 5.35 -1.41 -12.34
N ILE A 6 5.89 -2.51 -11.85
CA ILE A 6 5.13 -3.76 -11.78
C ILE A 6 4.05 -3.65 -10.69
N PHE A 7 4.37 -3.03 -9.56
CA PHE A 7 3.55 -3.05 -8.36
C PHE A 7 3.55 -1.68 -7.66
N SER A 8 2.47 -1.38 -6.93
CA SER A 8 2.41 -0.24 -6.02
C SER A 8 1.68 -0.56 -4.72
N TYR A 9 2.23 -0.09 -3.61
CA TYR A 9 1.57 -0.08 -2.31
C TYR A 9 0.47 0.99 -2.17
N GLU A 10 0.33 1.89 -3.15
CA GLU A 10 -0.71 2.93 -3.16
C GLU A 10 -0.66 3.89 -1.95
N LEU A 11 0.54 4.12 -1.40
CA LEU A 11 0.75 5.04 -0.29
C LEU A 11 0.59 6.50 -0.72
N SER A 12 -0.04 7.31 0.14
CA SER A 12 -0.30 8.74 -0.11
C SER A 12 0.97 9.56 -0.34
N ALA A 13 2.07 9.20 0.32
CA ALA A 13 3.37 9.82 0.15
C ALA A 13 3.87 9.73 -1.30
N ALA A 14 3.74 8.55 -1.94
CA ALA A 14 4.11 8.35 -3.33
C ALA A 14 3.20 9.16 -4.27
N ALA A 15 1.88 9.14 -4.05
CA ALA A 15 0.94 9.94 -4.85
C ALA A 15 1.28 11.43 -4.81
N THR A 16 1.63 11.94 -3.61
CA THR A 16 2.03 13.34 -3.40
C THR A 16 3.35 13.67 -4.10
N ALA A 17 4.36 12.80 -3.97
CA ALA A 17 5.66 13.01 -4.60
C ALA A 17 5.58 13.04 -6.13
N PHE A 18 4.87 12.09 -6.74
CA PHE A 18 4.66 12.05 -8.19
C PHE A 18 3.86 13.26 -8.69
N GLY A 19 2.83 13.68 -7.94
CA GLY A 19 2.05 14.89 -8.25
C GLY A 19 2.91 16.15 -8.22
N LYS A 20 3.73 16.34 -7.18
CA LYS A 20 4.67 17.48 -7.05
C LYS A 20 5.72 17.49 -8.17
N ALA A 21 6.21 16.32 -8.55
CA ALA A 21 7.19 16.19 -9.63
C ALA A 21 6.59 16.35 -11.04
N ASN A 22 5.25 16.39 -11.15
CA ASN A 22 4.53 16.34 -12.42
C ASN A 22 4.97 15.15 -13.31
N VAL A 23 5.17 13.99 -12.68
CA VAL A 23 5.58 12.75 -13.34
C VAL A 23 4.43 11.74 -13.30
N PRO A 24 3.88 11.31 -14.43
CA PRO A 24 2.90 10.24 -14.49
C PRO A 24 3.50 8.90 -14.02
N ARG A 25 2.67 8.09 -13.34
CA ARG A 25 3.00 6.71 -12.96
C ARG A 25 1.94 5.75 -13.47
N TYR A 26 2.37 4.59 -13.96
CA TYR A 26 1.49 3.48 -14.33
C TYR A 26 2.00 2.19 -13.70
N VAL A 27 1.09 1.40 -13.15
CA VAL A 27 1.42 0.16 -12.42
C VAL A 27 0.63 -1.00 -12.98
N LEU A 28 1.24 -2.18 -13.09
CA LEU A 28 0.54 -3.38 -13.58
C LEU A 28 -0.45 -3.92 -12.54
N THR A 29 -0.11 -3.84 -11.25
CA THR A 29 -1.01 -4.23 -10.17
C THR A 29 -0.72 -3.46 -8.87
N THR A 30 -1.57 -3.64 -7.87
CA THR A 30 -1.55 -2.88 -6.62
C THR A 30 -1.66 -3.78 -5.40
N PHE A 31 -1.29 -3.23 -4.24
CA PHE A 31 -1.45 -3.92 -2.97
C PHE A 31 -2.91 -4.29 -2.68
N ARG A 32 -3.88 -3.41 -3.00
CA ARG A 32 -5.30 -3.77 -2.91
C ARG A 32 -5.61 -5.00 -3.75
N THR A 33 -5.20 -5.02 -5.01
CA THR A 33 -5.44 -6.16 -5.90
C THR A 33 -4.81 -7.45 -5.35
N LEU A 34 -3.59 -7.36 -4.82
CA LEU A 34 -2.87 -8.50 -4.23
C LEU A 34 -3.63 -9.11 -3.04
N ILE A 35 -4.08 -8.29 -2.08
CA ILE A 35 -4.73 -8.80 -0.86
C ILE A 35 -6.14 -9.32 -1.13
N GLU A 36 -6.88 -8.73 -2.07
CA GLU A 36 -8.19 -9.26 -2.48
C GLU A 36 -8.03 -10.65 -3.12
N VAL A 37 -7.09 -10.81 -4.06
CA VAL A 37 -6.86 -12.10 -4.72
C VAL A 37 -6.39 -13.17 -3.72
N ALA A 38 -5.56 -12.80 -2.74
CA ALA A 38 -5.14 -13.72 -1.68
C ALA A 38 -6.31 -14.13 -0.79
N HIS A 39 -7.23 -13.21 -0.47
CA HIS A 39 -8.45 -13.52 0.26
C HIS A 39 -9.37 -14.46 -0.54
N GLU A 40 -9.60 -14.17 -1.82
CA GLU A 40 -10.41 -14.99 -2.73
C GLU A 40 -9.87 -16.42 -2.87
N ARG A 41 -8.54 -16.60 -2.78
CA ARG A 41 -7.87 -17.90 -2.80
C ARG A 41 -7.91 -18.65 -1.47
N GLY A 42 -8.34 -18.00 -0.40
CA GLY A 42 -8.31 -18.55 0.96
C GLY A 42 -6.95 -18.47 1.65
N ASP A 43 -5.99 -17.73 1.08
CA ASP A 43 -4.67 -17.49 1.68
C ASP A 43 -4.75 -16.45 2.82
N LEU A 44 -5.83 -15.65 2.86
CA LEU A 44 -6.12 -14.68 3.91
C LEU A 44 -7.55 -14.83 4.42
N SER A 45 -7.72 -14.85 5.74
CA SER A 45 -9.01 -14.67 6.38
C SER A 45 -9.53 -13.22 6.22
N ALA A 46 -10.82 -13.01 6.46
CA ALA A 46 -11.40 -11.67 6.47
C ALA A 46 -10.74 -10.76 7.52
N ALA A 47 -10.36 -11.31 8.68
CA ALA A 47 -9.70 -10.54 9.74
C ALA A 47 -8.29 -10.09 9.33
N GLU A 48 -7.52 -10.96 8.66
CA GLU A 48 -6.20 -10.60 8.15
C GLU A 48 -6.30 -9.58 7.00
N LEU A 49 -7.31 -9.71 6.13
CA LEU A 49 -7.59 -8.72 5.09
C LEU A 49 -7.86 -7.32 5.69
N ASP A 50 -8.65 -7.25 6.76
CA ASP A 50 -8.94 -5.99 7.45
C ASP A 50 -7.69 -5.37 8.09
N VAL A 51 -6.82 -6.17 8.69
CA VAL A 51 -5.52 -5.70 9.22
C VAL A 51 -4.66 -5.10 8.11
N LEU A 52 -4.57 -5.77 6.95
CA LEU A 52 -3.78 -5.28 5.82
C LEU A 52 -4.37 -4.01 5.20
N ARG A 53 -5.70 -3.87 5.16
CA ARG A 53 -6.38 -2.65 4.75
C ARG A 53 -6.07 -1.49 5.71
N ALA A 54 -6.16 -1.73 7.02
CA ALA A 54 -5.82 -0.73 8.04
C ALA A 54 -4.35 -0.27 7.93
N TRP A 55 -3.42 -1.21 7.75
CA TRP A 55 -2.02 -0.89 7.50
C TRP A 55 -1.84 -0.02 6.25
N ARG A 56 -2.50 -0.36 5.13
CA ARG A 56 -2.35 0.40 3.88
C ARG A 56 -2.87 1.83 4.00
N ASP A 57 -3.93 2.05 4.77
CA ASP A 57 -4.55 3.36 4.93
C ASP A 57 -3.70 4.32 5.78
N ASN A 58 -3.08 3.83 6.85
CA ASN A 58 -2.10 4.60 7.62
C ASN A 58 -0.97 3.72 8.18
N PRO A 59 0.06 3.41 7.36
CA PRO A 59 1.10 2.45 7.76
C PRO A 59 1.96 2.97 8.91
N ALA A 60 2.08 4.29 9.08
CA ALA A 60 2.85 4.89 10.16
C ALA A 60 2.13 4.72 11.51
N ALA A 61 0.85 5.10 11.59
CA ALA A 61 0.06 4.92 12.80
C ALA A 61 -0.09 3.43 13.15
N TRP A 62 -0.38 2.58 12.14
CA TRP A 62 -0.43 1.14 12.34
C TRP A 62 0.89 0.61 12.90
N SER A 63 2.03 1.04 12.36
CA SER A 63 3.34 0.62 12.85
C SER A 63 3.57 1.04 14.31
N GLU A 64 3.22 2.28 14.68
CA GLU A 64 3.37 2.77 16.06
C GLU A 64 2.50 1.99 17.06
N GLU A 65 1.25 1.69 16.70
CA GLU A 65 0.33 0.88 17.50
C GLU A 65 0.83 -0.56 17.70
N HIS A 66 1.61 -1.07 16.76
CA HIS A 66 2.13 -2.44 16.75
C HIS A 66 3.63 -2.52 17.13
N GLY A 67 4.15 -1.49 17.82
CA GLY A 67 5.48 -1.52 18.43
C GLY A 67 6.65 -1.13 17.51
N GLY A 68 6.36 -0.62 16.31
CA GLY A 68 7.35 0.00 15.43
C GLY A 68 7.73 1.40 15.93
N GLN A 69 8.99 1.76 15.77
CA GLN A 69 9.51 3.07 16.17
C GLN A 69 9.53 4.02 14.98
N ARG A 70 9.06 5.26 15.17
CA ARG A 70 9.26 6.33 14.20
C ARG A 70 10.74 6.74 14.26
N PRO A 71 11.49 6.75 13.14
CA PRO A 71 12.85 7.26 13.14
C PRO A 71 12.84 8.76 13.45
N ASP A 72 13.78 9.17 14.30
CA ASP A 72 14.03 10.55 14.76
C ASP A 72 14.12 11.59 13.63
#